data_AF-A0A2K3L274-F1
#
_entry.id   AF-A0A2K3L274-F1
#
_cell.length_a   1.000
_cell.length_b   1.000
_cell.length_c   1.000
_cell.angle_alpha   90.00
_cell.angle_beta   90.00
_cell.angle_gamma   90.00
#
_symmetry.space_group_name_H-M   'P 1'
#
loop_
_entity.id
_entity.type
_entity.pdbx_description
1 polymer ?
#
loop_
_entity_poly.entity_id
_entity_poly.type
_entity_poly.pdbx_seq_one_letter_code
_entity_poly.pdbx_strand_id
1 'polypeptide(L)' 'YGVSPFEYALGESGGSLQLAIVNAQVKWPAGHKPSYPDALHQFVSWMLQPQAAMRPRIDDIIIHVDKLIAKFSQ' A
#
# COMPACT_ATOMS: atom_id res chain seq x y z
N TYR A 1 2.07 -6.32 8.43
CA TYR A 1 3.48 -6.75 8.42
C TYR A 1 4.36 -6.08 9.49
N GLY A 2 3.84 -5.15 10.32
CA GLY A 2 4.58 -4.59 11.46
C GLY A 2 5.72 -3.60 11.11
N VAL A 3 5.96 -3.36 9.83
CA VAL A 3 7.03 -2.51 9.27
C VAL A 3 6.44 -1.68 8.13
N SER A 4 6.98 -0.48 7.87
CA SER A 4 6.52 0.39 6.79
C SER A 4 6.81 -0.23 5.42
N PRO A 5 5.88 -0.15 4.44
CA PRO A 5 6.12 -0.70 3.11
C PRO A 5 7.27 -0.03 2.34
N PHE A 6 7.64 1.20 2.72
CA PHE A 6 8.79 1.90 2.15
C PHE A 6 10.13 1.37 2.66
N GLU A 7 10.16 0.78 3.86
CA GLU A 7 11.39 0.20 4.43
C GLU A 7 11.77 -1.09 3.68
N TYR A 8 10.79 -1.86 3.21
CA TYR A 8 11.05 -3.00 2.34
C TYR A 8 11.65 -2.61 0.98
N ALA A 9 11.45 -1.37 0.53
CA ALA A 9 12.07 -0.87 -0.71
C ALA A 9 13.58 -0.58 -0.56
N LEU A 10 14.05 -0.36 0.67
CA LEU A 10 15.45 0.00 0.94
C LEU A 10 16.42 -1.17 0.78
N GLY A 11 15.97 -2.39 1.08
CA GLY A 11 16.81 -3.59 1.16
C GLY A 11 17.40 -4.08 -0.17
N GLU A 12 16.91 -3.60 -1.31
CA GLU A 12 17.33 -4.08 -2.63
C GLU A 12 18.00 -3.02 -3.52
N SER A 13 18.00 -1.75 -3.12
CA SER A 13 18.28 -0.67 -4.10
C SER A 13 19.16 0.46 -3.61
N GLY A 14 19.85 0.34 -2.45
CA GLY A 14 20.75 1.40 -1.95
C GLY A 14 20.10 2.80 -1.91
N GLY A 15 18.78 2.86 -1.94
CA GLY A 15 17.98 4.05 -2.18
C GLY A 15 17.67 4.75 -0.87
N SER A 16 17.39 6.05 -0.94
CA SER A 16 16.96 6.78 0.25
C SER A 16 15.48 6.53 0.53
N LEU A 17 15.12 6.44 1.82
CA LEU A 17 13.73 6.36 2.28
C LEU A 17 12.89 7.51 1.71
N GLN A 18 13.48 8.70 1.65
CA GLN A 18 12.85 9.87 1.05
C GLN A 18 12.47 9.62 -0.42
N LEU A 19 13.36 9.02 -1.21
CA LEU A 19 13.09 8.74 -2.63
C LEU A 19 12.02 7.66 -2.78
N ALA A 20 12.00 6.66 -1.90
CA ALA A 20 10.95 5.65 -1.88
C ALA A 20 9.57 6.26 -1.58
N ILE A 21 9.50 7.18 -0.60
CA ILE A 21 8.27 7.90 -0.25
C ILE A 21 7.81 8.81 -1.37
N VAL A 22 8.70 9.65 -1.92
CA VAL A 22 8.36 10.62 -2.97
C VAL A 22 7.86 9.94 -4.25
N ASN A 23 8.40 8.75 -4.56
CA ASN A 23 7.97 7.97 -5.74
C ASN A 23 6.88 6.93 -5.44
N ALA A 24 6.34 6.90 -4.22
CA ALA A 24 5.41 5.88 -3.75
C ALA A 24 5.86 4.43 -4.05
N GLN A 25 7.15 4.16 -3.89
CA GLN A 25 7.76 2.84 -4.08
C GLN A 25 7.46 1.96 -2.87
N VAL A 26 6.32 1.29 -2.90
CA VAL A 26 5.81 0.39 -1.86
C VAL A 26 6.24 -1.04 -2.21
N LYS A 27 6.80 -1.77 -1.24
CA LYS A 27 7.02 -3.22 -1.36
C LYS A 27 6.26 -3.96 -0.26
N TRP A 28 5.89 -5.19 -0.59
CA TRP A 28 5.21 -6.12 0.30
C TRP A 28 6.13 -7.31 0.56
N PRO A 29 6.16 -7.87 1.77
CA PRO A 29 6.98 -9.03 2.07
C PRO A 29 6.65 -10.22 1.15
N ALA A 30 7.65 -10.73 0.44
CA ALA A 30 7.55 -11.99 -0.29
C ALA A 30 7.82 -13.15 0.69
N GLY A 31 6.86 -14.04 0.93
CA GLY A 31 7.09 -15.19 1.83
C GLY A 31 5.84 -15.92 2.33
N HIS A 32 6.06 -17.12 2.89
CA HIS A 32 5.03 -18.02 3.39
C HIS A 32 4.34 -17.48 4.65
N LYS A 33 3.12 -16.97 4.45
CA LYS A 33 1.98 -16.75 5.36
C LYS A 33 2.18 -16.05 6.74
N PRO A 34 1.17 -15.27 7.18
CA PRO A 34 0.02 -14.79 6.41
C PRO A 34 0.36 -13.47 5.69
N SER A 35 0.28 -13.52 4.36
CA SER A 35 0.28 -12.32 3.52
C SER A 35 -1.15 -11.76 3.50
N TYR A 36 -1.31 -10.43 3.56
CA TYR A 36 -2.63 -9.84 3.34
C TYR A 36 -3.08 -10.08 1.89
N PRO A 37 -4.40 -10.05 1.61
CA PRO A 37 -4.90 -10.22 0.26
C PRO A 37 -4.33 -9.15 -0.69
N ASP A 38 -4.07 -9.53 -1.94
CA ASP A 38 -3.59 -8.60 -2.97
C ASP A 38 -4.53 -7.38 -3.14
N ALA A 39 -5.83 -7.57 -2.95
CA ALA A 39 -6.80 -6.48 -2.97
C ALA A 39 -6.52 -5.38 -1.91
N LEU A 40 -5.98 -5.75 -0.73
CA LEU A 40 -5.53 -4.76 0.26
C LEU A 40 -4.29 -4.02 -0.23
N HIS A 41 -3.33 -4.74 -0.84
CA HIS A 41 -2.13 -4.12 -1.41
C HIS A 41 -2.48 -3.11 -2.50
N GLN A 42 -3.39 -3.49 -3.41
CA GLN A 42 -3.91 -2.61 -4.46
C GLN A 42 -4.64 -1.39 -3.88
N PHE A 43 -5.47 -1.59 -2.84
CA PHE A 43 -6.17 -0.50 -2.15
C PHE A 43 -5.19 0.51 -1.53
N VAL A 44 -4.13 0.04 -0.86
CA VAL A 44 -3.09 0.91 -0.30
C VAL A 44 -2.33 1.66 -1.41
N SER A 45 -1.94 0.98 -2.50
CA SER A 45 -1.30 1.61 -3.65
C SER A 45 -2.19 2.67 -4.31
N TRP A 46 -3.50 2.45 -4.38
CA TRP A 46 -4.46 3.42 -4.89
C TRP A 46 -4.52 4.68 -4.03
N MET A 47 -4.42 4.58 -2.70
CA MET A 47 -4.34 5.75 -1.82
C MET A 47 -2.99 6.49 -1.93
N LEU A 48 -1.89 5.75 -2.13
CA LEU A 48 -0.54 6.29 -2.15
C LEU A 48 -0.10 6.77 -3.55
N GLN A 49 -0.88 7.66 -4.17
CA GLN A 49 -0.46 8.28 -5.43
C GLN A 49 0.64 9.33 -5.18
N PRO A 50 1.77 9.30 -5.93
CA PRO A 50 2.83 10.30 -5.82
C PRO A 50 2.29 11.72 -6.05
N GLN A 51 1.48 11.90 -7.10
CA GLN A 51 0.84 13.17 -7.40
C GLN A 51 -0.38 13.37 -6.48
N ALA A 52 -0.36 14.43 -5.67
CA ALA A 52 -1.43 14.72 -4.72
C ALA A 52 -2.82 14.85 -5.39
N ALA A 53 -2.88 15.40 -6.60
CA ALA A 53 -4.13 15.54 -7.36
C ALA A 53 -4.75 14.21 -7.81
N MET A 54 -3.95 13.13 -7.85
CA MET A 54 -4.42 11.78 -8.19
C MET A 54 -4.87 10.97 -6.96
N ARG A 55 -4.60 11.47 -5.75
CA ARG A 55 -5.03 10.77 -4.53
C ARG A 55 -6.56 10.81 -4.42
N PRO A 56 -7.18 9.69 -4.01
CA PRO A 56 -8.63 9.64 -3.89
C PRO A 56 -9.14 10.53 -2.76
N ARG A 57 -10.40 10.97 -2.87
CA ARG A 57 -11.07 11.70 -1.81
C ARG A 57 -11.50 10.74 -0.70
N ILE A 58 -11.69 11.29 0.50
CA ILE A 58 -12.05 10.48 1.66
C ILE A 58 -13.36 9.70 1.46
N ASP A 59 -14.35 10.27 0.77
CA ASP A 59 -15.62 9.59 0.49
C ASP A 59 -15.43 8.35 -0.40
N ASP A 60 -14.55 8.45 -1.42
CA ASP A 60 -14.20 7.32 -2.28
C ASP A 60 -13.48 6.23 -1.46
N ILE A 61 -12.58 6.62 -0.56
CA ILE A 61 -11.82 5.70 0.30
C ILE A 61 -12.77 4.90 1.19
N ILE A 62 -13.75 5.55 1.83
CA ILE A 62 -14.74 4.90 2.71
C ILE A 62 -15.52 3.83 1.92
N ILE A 63 -16.04 4.19 0.74
CA ILE A 63 -16.81 3.26 -0.10
C ILE A 63 -15.98 2.03 -0.49
N HIS A 64 -14.70 2.21 -0.82
CA HIS A 64 -13.84 1.11 -1.26
C HIS A 64 -13.35 0.24 -0.10
N VAL A 65 -13.06 0.82 1.07
CA VAL A 65 -12.66 0.03 2.24
C VAL A 65 -13.80 -0.81 2.78
N ASP A 66 -15.04 -0.29 2.78
CA ASP A 66 -16.22 -1.05 3.20
C ASP A 66 -16.44 -2.29 2.33
N LYS A 67 -16.32 -2.11 1.00
CA LYS A 67 -16.37 -3.23 0.04
C LYS A 67 -15.25 -4.24 0.27
N LEU A 68 -14.03 -3.77 0.57
CA LEU A 68 -12.89 -4.63 0.84
C LEU A 68 -13.10 -5.45 2.11
N ILE A 69 -13.54 -4.82 3.20
CA ILE A 69 -13.82 -5.49 4.48
C ILE A 69 -14.94 -6.51 4.30
N ALA A 70 -16.05 -6.12 3.66
CA ALA A 70 -17.19 -7.00 3.42
C ALA A 70 -16.79 -8.26 2.63
N LYS A 71 -15.85 -8.13 1.67
CA LYS A 71 -15.35 -9.26 0.86
C LYS A 71 -14.57 -10.30 1.65
N PHE A 72 -13.83 -9.90 2.68
CA PHE A 72 -12.91 -10.79 3.42
C PHE A 72 -13.37 -11.10 4.86
N SER A 73 -14.53 -10.58 5.26
CA SER A 73 -15.13 -10.81 6.58
C SER A 73 -16.32 -11.79 6.55
N GLN A 74 -16.51 -12.49 5.43
CA GLN A 74 -17.42 -13.64 5.29
C GLN A 74 -16.63 -14.94 5.33
#